data_AF-A0A1H4ES80-F1
#
_entry.id   AF-A0A1H4ES80-F1
#
_cell.length_a   1.000
_cell.length_b   1.000
_cell.length_c   1.000
_cell.angle_alpha   90.00
_cell.angle_beta   90.00
_cell.angle_gamma   90.00
#
_symmetry.space_group_name_H-M   'P 1'
#
loop_
_entity.id
_entity.type
_entity.pdbx_description
1 polymer ?
#
loop_
_entity_poly.entity_id
_entity_poly.type
_entity_poly.pdbx_seq_one_letter_code
_entity_poly.pdbx_strand_id
1 'polypeptide(L)'
;MIRALLGLIPDRILLKSLLGLLGLAVLLLVVRVFTELDTSPLRSLWWGLLSVGCVISLIDAFWVCGLPEVLAQRRLPGNLALGAPASVKLKLDNPGRRAIRLDCTDHYPDALSTEQLPAALELPAGASRIVEYIARPVRRGTAHFGAIDVRVQSPLGLWRRHYSIAAEQRVKVYPNFMALANLNFLDYEQRIAHVGAHLSQRRGSGQEFKQLREYQRGDEIRQVDWKATARQQRLISREYQDERDQEVLFMLDTGRRMRAMDGEASHFDHSLNALLLTSYIALGAGDSVGVLGFAGSCRWVKPVKGRLGINALLNSLYDVHSSTEASDIVQAAGTLMQRQQKRALVVIVTNLRDDDSNDLQLAVKLLARRHLVMLACLRESYLDRELSTQAGRQETLNYCARALYREQREQVIQWLQRQGVIAVDAPPQQLHVALVEQYLLLKRSGKL
;
A
#
# COMPACT_ATOMS: atom_id res chain seq x y z
N MET A 1 5.96 -44.00 1.48
CA MET A 1 7.35 -44.20 1.98
C MET A 1 8.40 -43.46 1.15
N ILE A 2 8.46 -43.60 -0.18
CA ILE A 2 9.47 -42.94 -1.02
C ILE A 2 9.43 -41.40 -0.94
N ARG A 3 8.24 -40.78 -0.93
CA ARG A 3 8.08 -39.33 -0.70
C ARG A 3 8.56 -38.84 0.67
N ALA A 4 8.47 -39.70 1.71
CA ALA A 4 8.91 -39.33 3.06
C ALA A 4 10.44 -39.31 3.19
N LEU A 5 11.14 -40.14 2.40
CA LEU A 5 12.60 -40.19 2.36
C LEU A 5 13.21 -38.98 1.64
N LEU A 6 12.52 -38.42 0.64
CA LEU A 6 12.98 -37.24 -0.11
C LEU A 6 13.05 -35.95 0.73
N GLY A 7 12.39 -35.92 1.90
CA GLY A 7 12.36 -34.77 2.81
C GLY A 7 13.21 -34.93 4.08
N LEU A 8 14.04 -35.97 4.18
CA LEU A 8 14.82 -36.23 5.40
C LEU A 8 16.08 -35.35 5.45
N ILE A 9 16.29 -34.64 6.54
CA ILE A 9 17.42 -33.74 6.76
C ILE A 9 18.12 -34.15 8.06
N PRO A 10 19.46 -34.33 8.08
CA PRO A 10 20.19 -34.61 9.31
C PRO A 10 20.16 -33.39 10.25
N ASP A 11 19.90 -33.62 11.53
CA ASP A 11 19.93 -32.56 12.55
C ASP A 11 21.37 -32.25 13.00
N ARG A 12 21.56 -31.13 13.70
CA ARG A 12 22.82 -30.71 14.29
C ARG A 12 23.37 -31.75 15.27
N ILE A 13 22.51 -32.48 15.98
CA ILE A 13 22.94 -33.52 16.93
C ILE A 13 23.68 -34.64 16.18
N LEU A 14 23.09 -35.14 15.08
CA LEU A 14 23.69 -36.19 14.26
C LEU A 14 25.02 -35.72 13.66
N LEU A 15 25.06 -34.50 13.11
CA LEU A 15 26.27 -33.92 12.55
C LEU A 15 27.39 -33.77 13.60
N LYS A 16 27.06 -33.29 14.81
CA LYS A 16 28.02 -33.17 15.91
C LYS A 16 28.52 -34.54 16.37
N SER A 17 27.65 -35.55 16.47
CA SER A 17 28.08 -36.90 16.84
C SER A 17 29.01 -37.51 15.80
N LEU A 18 28.73 -37.30 14.51
CA LEU A 18 29.58 -37.78 13.41
C LEU A 18 30.93 -37.06 13.40
N LEU A 19 30.94 -35.75 13.60
CA LEU A 19 32.19 -34.97 13.73
C LEU A 19 33.01 -35.39 14.95
N GLY A 20 32.36 -35.66 16.09
CA GLY A 20 33.03 -36.19 17.28
C GLY A 20 33.66 -37.56 17.04
N LEU A 21 32.93 -38.48 16.39
CA LEU A 21 33.46 -39.78 15.99
C LEU A 21 34.60 -39.66 14.98
N LEU A 22 34.52 -38.73 14.03
CA LEU A 22 35.59 -38.45 13.07
C LEU A 22 36.84 -37.90 13.78
N GLY A 23 36.68 -36.95 14.70
CA GLY A 23 37.78 -36.42 15.51
C GLY A 23 38.46 -37.50 16.35
N LEU A 24 37.68 -38.39 16.95
CA LEU A 24 38.20 -39.55 17.68
C LEU A 24 38.96 -40.52 16.75
N ALA A 25 38.49 -40.73 15.52
CA ALA A 25 39.20 -41.55 14.54
C ALA A 25 40.56 -40.94 14.15
N VAL A 26 40.60 -39.62 13.93
CA VAL A 26 41.84 -38.89 13.65
C VAL A 26 42.80 -38.95 14.83
N LEU A 27 42.30 -38.80 16.07
CA LEU A 27 43.13 -38.92 17.28
C LEU A 27 43.74 -40.33 17.39
N LEU A 28 42.94 -41.38 17.19
CA LEU A 28 43.43 -42.77 17.21
C LEU A 28 44.47 -43.02 16.11
N LEU A 29 44.31 -42.40 14.93
CA LEU A 29 45.30 -42.45 13.86
C LEU A 29 46.61 -41.76 14.27
N VAL A 30 46.55 -40.56 14.84
CA VAL A 30 47.71 -39.81 15.33
C VAL A 30 48.44 -40.59 16.42
N VAL A 31 47.73 -41.11 17.42
CA VAL A 31 48.34 -41.93 18.48
C VAL A 31 49.03 -43.15 17.88
N ARG A 32 48.40 -43.84 16.91
CA ARG A 32 49.02 -44.99 16.24
C ARG A 32 50.28 -44.62 15.42
N VAL A 33 50.33 -43.43 14.82
CA VAL A 33 51.47 -42.97 14.02
C VAL A 33 52.64 -42.53 14.89
N PHE A 34 52.36 -41.87 16.01
CA PHE A 34 53.39 -41.27 16.87
C PHE A 34 53.77 -42.13 18.09
N THR A 35 53.01 -43.19 18.40
CA THR A 35 53.29 -44.09 19.52
C THR A 35 53.21 -45.55 19.06
N GLU A 36 54.09 -46.42 19.57
CA GLU A 36 54.05 -47.87 19.32
C GLU A 36 52.97 -48.60 20.16
N LEU A 37 51.99 -47.88 20.70
CA LEU A 37 50.90 -48.46 21.49
C LEU A 37 49.95 -49.27 20.61
N ASP A 38 49.55 -50.45 21.08
CA ASP A 38 48.52 -51.23 20.40
C ASP A 38 47.14 -50.56 20.54
N THR A 39 46.70 -49.95 19.44
CA THR A 39 45.40 -49.29 19.32
C THR A 39 44.28 -50.22 18.80
N SER A 40 44.55 -51.51 18.63
CA SER A 40 43.56 -52.50 18.16
C SER A 40 42.26 -52.58 18.99
N PRO A 41 42.26 -52.57 20.35
CA PRO A 41 41.02 -52.62 21.11
C PRO A 41 40.21 -51.31 21.00
N LEU A 42 40.89 -50.16 21.03
CA LEU A 42 40.26 -48.84 20.90
C LEU A 42 39.61 -48.64 19.53
N ARG A 43 40.24 -49.15 18.47
CA ARG A 43 39.69 -49.15 17.12
C ARG A 43 38.46 -50.03 16.99
N SER A 44 38.47 -51.21 17.63
CA SER A 44 37.31 -52.12 17.64
C SER A 44 36.13 -51.50 18.39
N LEU A 45 36.40 -50.84 19.52
CA LEU A 45 35.40 -50.06 20.25
C LEU A 45 34.82 -48.92 19.40
N TRP A 46 35.66 -48.21 18.65
CA TRP A 46 35.23 -47.13 17.75
C TRP A 46 34.29 -47.63 16.65
N TRP A 47 34.62 -48.73 15.96
CA TRP A 47 33.73 -49.35 14.98
C TRP A 47 32.42 -49.85 15.61
N GLY A 48 32.48 -50.36 16.84
CA GLY A 48 31.30 -50.70 17.64
C GLY A 48 30.39 -49.48 17.88
N LEU A 49 30.95 -48.37 18.37
CA LEU A 49 30.22 -47.13 18.59
C LEU A 49 29.62 -46.56 17.30
N LEU A 50 30.37 -46.60 16.19
CA LEU A 50 29.88 -46.17 14.88
C LEU A 50 28.71 -47.02 14.40
N SER A 51 28.83 -48.35 14.48
CA SER A 51 27.78 -49.27 14.02
C SER A 51 26.49 -49.11 14.85
N VAL A 52 26.61 -49.02 16.18
CA VAL A 52 25.47 -48.75 17.07
C VAL A 52 24.85 -47.39 16.75
N GLY A 53 25.66 -46.34 16.58
CA GLY A 53 25.17 -45.02 16.19
C GLY A 53 24.44 -45.01 14.85
N CYS A 54 24.94 -45.74 13.85
CA CYS A 54 24.28 -45.91 12.56
C CYS A 54 22.92 -46.61 12.68
N VAL A 55 22.84 -47.68 13.47
CA VAL A 55 21.57 -48.39 13.72
C VAL A 55 20.56 -47.47 14.41
N ILE A 56 20.98 -46.75 15.46
CA ILE A 56 20.13 -45.78 16.17
C ILE A 56 19.64 -44.69 15.21
N SER A 57 20.53 -44.16 14.36
CA SER A 57 20.18 -43.14 13.36
C SER A 57 19.17 -43.65 12.33
N LEU A 58 19.32 -44.88 11.83
CA LEU A 58 18.38 -45.48 10.89
C LEU A 58 17.01 -45.76 11.52
N ILE A 59 16.98 -46.21 12.77
CA ILE A 59 15.73 -46.42 13.52
C ILE A 59 14.99 -45.08 13.70
N ASP A 60 15.72 -44.02 14.05
CA ASP A 60 15.15 -42.69 14.23
C ASP A 60 14.61 -42.09 12.91
N ALA A 61 15.34 -42.29 11.81
CA ALA A 61 14.90 -41.94 10.46
C ALA A 61 13.61 -42.69 10.07
N PHE A 62 13.52 -43.98 10.39
CA PHE A 62 12.33 -44.78 10.14
C PHE A 62 11.12 -44.29 10.95
N TRP A 63 11.32 -43.96 12.23
CA TRP A 63 10.27 -43.43 13.09
C TRP A 63 9.70 -42.11 12.58
N VAL A 64 10.53 -41.16 12.15
CA VAL A 64 10.04 -39.86 11.64
C VAL A 64 9.33 -40.00 10.28
N CYS A 65 9.73 -40.97 9.45
CA CYS A 65 9.02 -41.30 8.21
C CYS A 65 7.63 -41.92 8.45
N GLY A 66 7.45 -42.59 9.58
CA GLY A 66 6.18 -43.19 9.99
C GLY A 66 5.20 -42.24 10.67
N LEU A 67 5.63 -41.03 11.04
CA LEU A 67 4.73 -40.02 11.62
C LEU A 67 3.72 -39.52 10.56
N PRO A 68 2.45 -39.33 10.92
CA PRO A 68 1.47 -38.73 10.03
C PRO A 68 1.81 -37.27 9.77
N GLU A 69 1.44 -36.78 8.59
CA GLU A 69 1.65 -35.38 8.24
C GLU A 69 0.70 -34.48 9.04
N VAL A 70 1.25 -33.40 9.58
CA VAL A 70 0.50 -32.33 10.22
C VAL A 70 -0.41 -31.67 9.19
N LEU A 71 -1.66 -31.42 9.56
CA LEU A 71 -2.57 -30.63 8.74
C LEU A 71 -2.39 -29.15 9.12
N ALA A 72 -2.20 -28.29 8.12
CA ALA A 72 -2.03 -26.86 8.33
C ALA A 72 -3.06 -26.06 7.53
N GLN A 73 -3.58 -24.98 8.14
CA GLN A 73 -4.47 -24.03 7.49
C GLN A 73 -4.03 -22.60 7.79
N ARG A 74 -3.92 -21.77 6.75
CA ARG A 74 -3.65 -20.33 6.87
C ARG A 74 -4.97 -19.56 6.97
N ARG A 75 -5.05 -18.66 7.95
CA ARG A 75 -6.12 -17.66 8.07
C ARG A 75 -5.51 -16.26 8.01
N LEU A 76 -5.87 -15.53 6.95
CA LEU A 76 -5.49 -14.14 6.75
C LEU A 76 -6.52 -13.19 7.37
N PRO A 77 -6.12 -11.98 7.82
CA PRO A 77 -7.02 -11.02 8.45
C PRO A 77 -7.94 -10.27 7.46
N GLY A 78 -8.12 -10.77 6.24
CA GLY A 78 -8.82 -10.09 5.15
C GLY A 78 -7.86 -9.22 4.36
N ASN A 79 -8.22 -7.95 4.09
CA ASN A 79 -7.37 -7.02 3.35
C ASN A 79 -6.22 -6.49 4.20
N LEU A 80 -5.07 -6.26 3.59
CA LEU A 80 -3.89 -5.69 4.26
C LEU A 80 -3.75 -4.21 3.92
N ALA A 81 -3.18 -3.42 4.82
CA ALA A 81 -2.86 -2.02 4.60
C ALA A 81 -1.34 -1.80 4.65
N LEU A 82 -0.81 -1.04 3.69
CA LEU A 82 0.61 -0.74 3.60
C LEU A 82 1.15 -0.17 4.93
N GLY A 83 2.26 -0.73 5.43
CA GLY A 83 2.90 -0.33 6.67
C GLY A 83 2.17 -0.71 7.97
N ALA A 84 0.91 -1.17 7.90
CA ALA A 84 0.15 -1.56 9.09
C ALA A 84 0.49 -3.01 9.49
N PRO A 85 0.78 -3.30 10.78
CA PRO A 85 0.99 -4.65 11.24
C PRO A 85 -0.31 -5.46 11.11
N ALA A 86 -0.21 -6.66 10.52
CA ALA A 86 -1.34 -7.55 10.32
C ALA A 86 -1.04 -8.93 10.92
N SER A 87 -1.99 -9.47 11.67
CA SER A 87 -1.88 -10.79 12.29
C SER A 87 -2.28 -11.90 11.31
N VAL A 88 -1.37 -12.81 11.01
CA VAL A 88 -1.60 -14.03 10.23
C VAL A 88 -1.60 -15.23 11.16
N LYS A 89 -2.61 -16.09 11.03
CA LYS A 89 -2.81 -17.25 11.90
C LYS A 89 -2.62 -18.55 11.13
N LEU A 90 -1.71 -19.39 11.61
CA LEU A 90 -1.49 -20.75 11.14
C LEU A 90 -2.12 -21.72 12.13
N LYS A 91 -3.19 -22.41 11.72
CA LYS A 91 -3.75 -23.51 12.50
C LYS A 91 -3.04 -24.81 12.11
N LEU A 92 -2.44 -25.46 13.08
CA LEU A 92 -1.70 -26.72 12.93
C LEU A 92 -2.41 -27.81 13.73
N ASP A 93 -2.78 -28.89 13.07
CA ASP A 93 -3.50 -30.02 13.66
C ASP A 93 -2.64 -31.30 13.56
N ASN A 94 -2.39 -31.95 14.70
CA ASN A 94 -1.65 -33.21 14.77
C ASN A 94 -2.64 -34.39 14.82
N PRO A 95 -2.85 -35.13 13.72
CA PRO A 95 -3.70 -36.32 13.73
C PRO A 95 -3.04 -37.53 14.40
N GLY A 96 -1.76 -37.42 14.77
CA GLY A 96 -0.97 -38.50 15.36
C GLY A 96 -1.30 -38.77 16.83
N ARG A 97 -0.87 -39.96 17.28
CA ARG A 97 -1.03 -40.43 18.67
C ARG A 97 0.12 -40.04 19.60
N ARG A 98 1.11 -39.31 19.10
CA ARG A 98 2.29 -38.86 19.85
C ARG A 98 2.44 -37.35 19.71
N ALA A 99 2.99 -36.72 20.74
CA ALA A 99 3.44 -35.34 20.64
C ALA A 99 4.59 -35.25 19.64
N ILE A 100 4.60 -34.17 18.85
CA ILE A 100 5.63 -33.91 17.85
C ILE A 100 6.21 -32.51 18.08
N ARG A 101 7.52 -32.37 17.92
CA ARG A 101 8.18 -31.06 17.87
C ARG A 101 8.38 -30.69 16.41
N LEU A 102 8.02 -29.46 16.06
CA LEU A 102 8.11 -29.00 14.69
C LEU A 102 8.46 -27.52 14.61
N ASP A 103 9.07 -27.15 13.50
CA ASP A 103 9.21 -25.78 13.05
C ASP A 103 8.29 -25.57 11.85
N CYS A 104 7.54 -24.47 11.82
CA CYS A 104 6.74 -24.08 10.66
C CYS A 104 7.18 -22.73 10.10
N THR A 105 7.23 -22.67 8.77
CA THR A 105 7.49 -21.44 8.02
C THR A 105 6.37 -21.23 7.02
N ASP A 106 5.76 -20.05 7.08
CA ASP A 106 4.82 -19.61 6.06
C ASP A 106 5.59 -19.03 4.86
N HIS A 107 5.31 -19.48 3.63
CA HIS A 107 5.79 -18.81 2.42
C HIS A 107 4.98 -17.54 2.15
N TYR A 108 5.34 -16.48 2.86
CA TYR A 108 4.82 -15.14 2.61
C TYR A 108 5.52 -14.49 1.40
N PRO A 109 4.81 -13.64 0.63
CA PRO A 109 5.38 -12.93 -0.51
C PRO A 109 6.37 -11.83 -0.11
N ASP A 110 7.29 -11.48 -1.01
CA ASP A 110 8.27 -10.37 -0.86
C ASP A 110 7.63 -9.00 -0.57
N ALA A 111 6.32 -8.87 -0.79
CA ALA A 111 5.54 -7.68 -0.44
C ALA A 111 5.30 -7.55 1.08
N LEU A 112 5.69 -8.53 1.89
CA LEU A 112 5.54 -8.56 3.34
C LEU A 112 6.90 -8.78 4.01
N SER A 113 7.09 -8.18 5.18
CA SER A 113 8.21 -8.46 6.08
C SER A 113 7.72 -9.04 7.41
N THR A 114 8.45 -10.01 7.94
CA THR A 114 8.25 -10.58 9.28
C THR A 114 9.57 -11.14 9.80
N GLU A 115 9.79 -11.00 11.11
CA GLU A 115 10.95 -11.56 11.82
C GLU A 115 10.56 -12.71 12.77
N GLN A 116 9.27 -13.09 12.77
CA GLN A 116 8.70 -14.05 13.72
C GLN A 116 8.64 -15.48 13.17
N LEU A 117 9.19 -15.71 11.98
CA LEU A 117 9.29 -17.03 11.34
C LEU A 117 10.76 -17.40 11.13
N PRO A 118 11.13 -18.69 11.22
CA PRO A 118 10.29 -19.85 11.51
C PRO A 118 9.78 -19.88 12.96
N ALA A 119 8.59 -20.43 13.17
CA ALA A 119 8.02 -20.62 14.50
C ALA A 119 8.21 -22.07 14.98
N ALA A 120 8.87 -22.25 16.11
CA ALA A 120 9.08 -23.55 16.75
C ALA A 120 7.99 -23.83 17.78
N LEU A 121 7.41 -25.03 17.74
CA LEU A 121 6.40 -25.45 18.71
C LEU A 121 6.38 -26.96 18.94
N GLU A 122 5.81 -27.34 20.08
CA GLU A 122 5.42 -28.72 20.38
C GLU A 122 3.91 -28.88 20.20
N LEU A 123 3.50 -29.85 19.40
CA LEU A 123 2.11 -30.13 19.08
C LEU A 123 1.70 -31.47 19.73
N PRO A 124 0.87 -31.46 20.78
CA PRO A 124 0.45 -32.67 21.47
C PRO A 124 -0.30 -33.65 20.55
N ALA A 125 -0.43 -34.90 20.98
CA ALA A 125 -1.18 -35.93 20.27
C ALA A 125 -2.66 -35.52 20.10
N GLY A 126 -3.21 -35.63 18.89
CA GLY A 126 -4.61 -35.30 18.60
C GLY A 126 -5.00 -33.84 18.81
N ALA A 127 -4.04 -32.93 19.04
CA ALA A 127 -4.30 -31.55 19.40
C ALA A 127 -4.09 -30.57 18.24
N SER A 128 -4.76 -29.42 18.35
CA SER A 128 -4.60 -28.26 17.49
C SER A 128 -3.85 -27.16 18.22
N ARG A 129 -2.94 -26.46 17.53
CA ARG A 129 -2.39 -25.18 17.99
C ARG A 129 -2.50 -24.13 16.92
N ILE A 130 -2.62 -22.87 17.36
CA ILE A 130 -2.61 -21.71 16.50
C ILE A 130 -1.29 -20.98 16.73
N VAL A 131 -0.51 -20.82 15.67
CA VAL A 131 0.68 -19.97 15.64
C VAL A 131 0.26 -18.66 15.00
N GLU A 132 0.49 -17.55 15.69
CA GLU A 132 0.18 -16.21 15.20
C GLU A 132 1.49 -15.46 14.96
N TYR A 133 1.63 -14.87 13.77
CA TYR A 133 2.76 -14.02 13.44
C TYR A 133 2.30 -12.69 12.81
N ILE A 134 3.09 -11.65 13.03
CA ILE A 134 2.83 -10.30 12.53
C ILE A 134 3.56 -10.15 11.19
N ALA A 135 2.80 -9.84 10.15
CA ALA A 135 3.31 -9.47 8.83
C ALA A 135 3.10 -7.96 8.60
N ARG A 136 4.13 -7.26 8.14
CA ARG A 136 4.06 -5.84 7.75
C ARG A 136 4.14 -5.73 6.24
N PRO A 137 3.09 -5.23 5.54
CA PRO A 137 3.17 -5.04 4.10
C PRO A 137 4.09 -3.87 3.74
N VAL A 138 5.08 -4.13 2.89
CA VAL A 138 6.06 -3.16 2.41
C VAL A 138 5.79 -2.72 0.96
N ARG A 139 4.97 -3.47 0.22
CA ARG A 139 4.57 -3.13 -1.16
C ARG A 139 3.06 -3.33 -1.35
N ARG A 140 2.42 -2.43 -2.10
CA ARG A 140 1.00 -2.54 -2.45
C ARG A 140 0.75 -3.55 -3.57
N GLY A 141 -0.52 -3.85 -3.82
CA GLY A 141 -0.97 -4.71 -4.91
C GLY A 141 -1.45 -6.08 -4.42
N THR A 142 -1.44 -7.08 -5.30
CA THR A 142 -1.86 -8.44 -4.96
C THR A 142 -0.67 -9.23 -4.43
N ALA A 143 -0.74 -9.60 -3.16
CA ALA A 143 0.25 -10.44 -2.48
C ALA A 143 -0.20 -11.91 -2.53
N HIS A 144 0.71 -12.80 -2.92
CA HIS A 144 0.46 -14.23 -3.11
C HIS A 144 1.20 -15.03 -2.05
N PHE A 145 0.47 -15.66 -1.14
CA PHE A 145 1.07 -16.59 -0.19
C PHE A 145 1.14 -17.99 -0.81
N GLY A 146 2.27 -18.66 -0.61
CA GLY A 146 2.54 -20.01 -1.11
C GLY A 146 2.11 -21.11 -0.14
N ALA A 147 2.89 -22.18 -0.11
CA ALA A 147 2.74 -23.30 0.83
C ALA A 147 3.15 -22.94 2.27
N ILE A 148 2.82 -23.83 3.20
CA ILE A 148 3.36 -23.81 4.57
C ILE A 148 4.38 -24.93 4.66
N ASP A 149 5.63 -24.60 4.92
CA ASP A 149 6.70 -25.56 5.13
C ASP A 149 6.72 -26.00 6.59
N VAL A 150 6.72 -27.32 6.80
CA VAL A 150 6.75 -27.92 8.13
C VAL A 150 7.97 -28.83 8.23
N ARG A 151 8.74 -28.65 9.30
CA ARG A 151 9.90 -29.49 9.63
C ARG A 151 9.64 -30.16 10.95
N VAL A 152 9.34 -31.45 10.92
CA VAL A 152 9.07 -32.27 12.12
C VAL A 152 10.38 -32.89 12.61
N GLN A 153 10.69 -32.73 13.88
CA GLN A 153 11.85 -33.35 14.51
C GLN A 153 11.55 -34.81 14.86
N SER A 154 12.55 -35.68 14.66
CA SER A 154 12.47 -37.08 15.06
C SER A 154 12.50 -37.26 16.59
N PRO A 155 12.04 -38.41 17.13
CA PRO A 155 12.03 -38.65 18.57
C PRO A 155 13.40 -38.56 19.25
N LEU A 156 14.48 -39.04 18.61
CA LEU A 156 15.84 -38.92 19.13
C LEU A 156 16.54 -37.63 18.69
N GLY A 157 15.88 -36.81 17.86
CA GLY A 157 16.40 -35.54 17.38
C GLY A 157 17.57 -35.66 16.40
N LEU A 158 17.83 -36.85 15.83
CA LEU A 158 18.91 -37.06 14.85
C LEU A 158 18.51 -36.62 13.44
N TRP A 159 17.21 -36.61 13.15
CA TRP A 159 16.65 -36.28 11.84
C TRP A 159 15.53 -35.25 11.94
N ARG A 160 15.32 -34.54 10.85
CA ARG A 160 14.12 -33.74 10.59
C ARG A 160 13.48 -34.23 9.31
N ARG A 161 12.15 -34.32 9.30
CA ARG A 161 11.38 -34.54 8.08
C ARG A 161 10.75 -33.24 7.64
N HIS A 162 11.07 -32.83 6.42
CA HIS A 162 10.58 -31.62 5.78
C HIS A 162 9.53 -31.96 4.71
N TYR A 163 8.41 -31.25 4.71
CA TYR A 163 7.41 -31.30 3.66
C TYR A 163 6.60 -29.99 3.62
N SER A 164 6.00 -29.71 2.46
CA SER A 164 5.22 -28.50 2.21
C SER A 164 3.74 -28.83 2.11
N ILE A 165 2.89 -28.01 2.74
CA ILE A 165 1.44 -28.13 2.74
C ILE A 165 0.87 -27.05 1.83
N ALA A 166 0.10 -27.44 0.81
CA ALA A 166 -0.55 -26.50 -0.10
C ALA A 166 -1.56 -25.63 0.68
N ALA A 167 -1.31 -24.32 0.69
CA ALA A 167 -2.13 -23.34 1.43
C ALA A 167 -2.29 -22.04 0.65
N GLU A 168 -2.19 -22.06 -0.68
CA GLU A 168 -2.12 -20.86 -1.50
C GLU A 168 -3.30 -19.92 -1.28
N GLN A 169 -3.00 -18.66 -0.98
CA GLN A 169 -4.00 -17.62 -0.74
C GLN A 169 -3.53 -16.29 -1.34
N ARG A 170 -4.47 -15.53 -1.90
CA ARG A 170 -4.21 -14.19 -2.44
C ARG A 170 -4.84 -13.15 -1.56
N VAL A 171 -4.13 -12.05 -1.32
CA VAL A 171 -4.64 -10.92 -0.56
C VAL A 171 -4.26 -9.61 -1.22
N LYS A 172 -5.13 -8.62 -1.08
CA LYS A 172 -4.87 -7.27 -1.57
C LYS A 172 -4.23 -6.44 -0.47
N VAL A 173 -3.13 -5.78 -0.81
CA VAL A 173 -2.48 -4.75 0.01
C VAL A 173 -2.89 -3.38 -0.51
N TYR A 174 -3.67 -2.67 0.29
CA TYR A 174 -4.20 -1.35 -0.01
C TYR A 174 -3.27 -0.23 0.49
N PRO A 175 -3.33 0.97 -0.11
CA PRO A 175 -2.73 2.16 0.46
C PRO A 175 -3.36 2.50 1.81
N ASN A 176 -2.54 2.93 2.76
CA ASN A 176 -2.95 3.26 4.12
C ASN A 176 -3.19 4.77 4.30
N PHE A 177 -4.05 5.35 3.47
CA PHE A 177 -4.39 6.78 3.59
C PHE A 177 -5.23 7.08 4.84
N MET A 178 -5.89 6.07 5.43
CA MET A 178 -6.65 6.22 6.67
C MET A 178 -5.76 6.50 7.89
N ALA A 179 -4.51 6.01 7.90
CA ALA A 179 -3.56 6.41 8.93
C ALA A 179 -3.33 7.93 8.92
N LEU A 180 -3.27 8.55 7.74
CA LEU A 180 -3.15 10.00 7.59
C LEU A 180 -4.46 10.72 7.95
N ALA A 181 -5.61 10.16 7.55
CA ALA A 181 -6.92 10.71 7.92
C ALA A 181 -7.10 10.75 9.44
N ASN A 182 -6.69 9.69 10.15
CA ASN A 182 -6.85 9.57 11.60
C ASN A 182 -6.04 10.59 12.38
N LEU A 183 -4.86 11.00 11.90
CA LEU A 183 -4.03 12.03 12.55
C LEU A 183 -4.75 13.38 12.63
N ASN A 184 -5.59 13.69 11.64
CA ASN A 184 -6.26 14.99 11.51
C ASN A 184 -7.79 14.84 11.42
N PHE A 185 -8.35 13.73 11.91
CA PHE A 185 -9.74 13.33 11.63
C PHE A 185 -10.76 14.34 12.17
N LEU A 186 -10.56 14.80 13.41
CA LEU A 186 -11.44 15.77 14.06
C LEU A 186 -11.43 17.11 13.31
N ASP A 187 -10.27 17.56 12.86
CA ASP A 187 -10.12 18.80 12.10
C ASP A 187 -10.84 18.72 10.75
N TYR A 188 -10.76 17.58 10.05
CA TYR A 188 -11.45 17.40 8.77
C TYR A 188 -12.97 17.32 8.93
N GLU A 189 -13.49 16.55 9.89
CA GLU A 189 -14.94 16.46 10.13
C GLU A 189 -15.54 17.83 10.51
N GLN A 190 -14.90 18.57 11.41
CA GLN A 190 -15.33 19.93 11.77
C GLN A 190 -15.31 20.87 10.56
N ARG A 191 -14.28 20.79 9.71
CA ARG A 191 -14.17 21.61 8.50
C ARG A 191 -15.22 21.25 7.47
N ILE A 192 -15.55 19.97 7.28
CA ILE A 192 -16.63 19.51 6.39
C ILE A 192 -17.98 20.05 6.88
N ALA A 193 -18.27 19.93 8.17
CA ALA A 193 -19.49 20.45 8.78
C ALA A 193 -19.62 21.97 8.59
N HIS A 194 -18.53 22.73 8.80
CA HIS A 194 -18.51 24.18 8.58
C HIS A 194 -18.70 24.56 7.11
N VAL A 195 -18.14 23.79 6.17
CA VAL A 195 -18.37 24.00 4.72
C VAL A 195 -19.85 23.78 4.40
N GLY A 196 -20.44 22.71 4.91
CA GLY A 196 -21.87 22.42 4.77
C GLY A 196 -22.75 23.54 5.34
N ALA A 197 -22.39 24.07 6.52
CA ALA A 197 -23.11 25.15 7.18
C ALA A 197 -23.04 26.47 6.40
N HIS A 198 -21.85 26.88 5.94
CA HIS A 198 -21.68 28.11 5.13
C HIS A 198 -22.39 28.03 3.78
N LEU A 199 -22.34 26.86 3.11
CA LEU A 199 -23.03 26.67 1.83
C LEU A 199 -24.55 26.55 1.99
N SER A 200 -25.05 26.10 3.14
CA SER A 200 -26.48 26.10 3.45
C SER A 200 -27.06 27.52 3.62
N GLN A 201 -26.21 28.52 3.88
CA GLN A 201 -26.65 29.91 4.12
C GLN A 201 -26.73 30.76 2.84
N ARG A 202 -26.15 30.33 1.70
CA ARG A 202 -26.36 31.01 0.41
C ARG A 202 -27.72 30.63 -0.18
N ARG A 203 -28.67 31.57 -0.15
CA ARG A 203 -30.01 31.42 -0.75
C ARG A 203 -30.00 31.74 -2.25
N GLY A 204 -30.60 30.87 -3.06
CA GLY A 204 -31.49 31.31 -4.14
C GLY A 204 -30.97 31.53 -5.56
N SER A 205 -29.76 31.09 -5.95
CA SER A 205 -29.26 31.24 -7.34
C SER A 205 -29.33 29.98 -8.21
N GLY A 206 -29.71 28.84 -7.64
CA GLY A 206 -29.62 27.55 -8.31
C GLY A 206 -30.73 27.26 -9.33
N GLN A 207 -30.53 26.22 -10.14
CA GLN A 207 -31.50 25.75 -11.13
C GLN A 207 -32.26 24.48 -10.69
N GLU A 208 -31.88 23.83 -9.58
CA GLU A 208 -32.52 22.60 -9.10
C GLU A 208 -33.73 22.91 -8.21
N PHE A 209 -34.91 22.36 -8.52
CA PHE A 209 -36.11 22.59 -7.73
C PHE A 209 -35.98 21.93 -6.35
N LYS A 210 -36.07 22.73 -5.28
CA LYS A 210 -36.02 22.25 -3.89
C LYS A 210 -37.42 21.99 -3.35
N GLN A 211 -38.26 23.02 -3.33
CA GLN A 211 -39.63 22.94 -2.81
C GLN A 211 -40.50 24.11 -3.31
N LEU A 212 -41.81 23.97 -3.19
CA LEU A 212 -42.75 25.08 -3.33
C LEU A 212 -42.90 25.79 -1.99
N ARG A 213 -42.79 27.13 -2.00
CA ARG A 213 -43.05 27.95 -0.81
C ARG A 213 -43.92 29.14 -1.15
N GLU A 214 -44.45 29.78 -0.11
CA GLU A 214 -45.17 31.04 -0.28
C GLU A 214 -44.24 32.14 -0.82
N TYR A 215 -44.75 32.92 -1.76
CA TYR A 215 -44.04 34.03 -2.38
C TYR A 215 -43.70 35.10 -1.34
N GLN A 216 -42.46 35.57 -1.37
CA GLN A 216 -42.02 36.70 -0.57
C GLN A 216 -41.67 37.88 -1.48
N ARG A 217 -41.93 39.10 -1.00
CA ARG A 217 -41.50 40.31 -1.71
C ARG A 217 -39.98 40.29 -1.89
N GLY A 218 -39.54 40.27 -3.14
CA GLY A 218 -38.12 40.09 -3.52
C GLY A 218 -37.89 38.85 -4.37
N ASP A 219 -38.83 37.89 -4.40
CA ASP A 219 -38.78 36.76 -5.31
C ASP A 219 -39.03 37.22 -6.76
N GLU A 220 -38.22 36.70 -7.69
CA GLU A 220 -38.35 37.02 -9.11
C GLU A 220 -39.67 36.46 -9.68
N ILE A 221 -40.34 37.23 -10.54
CA ILE A 221 -41.63 36.82 -11.14
C ILE A 221 -41.51 35.50 -11.91
N ARG A 222 -40.34 35.21 -12.52
CA ARG A 222 -40.11 33.94 -13.24
C ARG A 222 -40.13 32.71 -12.32
N GLN A 223 -39.94 32.88 -11.02
CA GLN A 223 -39.92 31.80 -10.04
C GLN A 223 -41.34 31.45 -9.56
N VAL A 224 -42.35 32.27 -9.88
CA VAL A 224 -43.75 32.02 -9.51
C VAL A 224 -44.28 30.78 -10.25
N ASP A 225 -44.78 29.82 -9.49
CA ASP A 225 -45.49 28.68 -10.04
C ASP A 225 -46.98 29.02 -10.17
N TRP A 226 -47.38 29.43 -11.38
CA TRP A 226 -48.77 29.82 -11.66
C TRP A 226 -49.77 28.68 -11.44
N LYS A 227 -49.36 27.42 -11.66
CA LYS A 227 -50.22 26.25 -11.50
C LYS A 227 -50.47 25.93 -10.03
N ALA A 228 -49.44 26.01 -9.19
CA ALA A 228 -49.56 25.85 -7.74
C ALA A 228 -50.31 27.04 -7.12
N THR A 229 -50.05 28.25 -7.60
CA THR A 229 -50.75 29.48 -7.17
C THR A 229 -52.26 29.39 -7.41
N ALA A 230 -52.68 28.96 -8.60
CA ALA A 230 -54.10 28.78 -8.93
C ALA A 230 -54.80 27.74 -8.04
N ARG A 231 -54.10 26.67 -7.65
CA ARG A 231 -54.66 25.61 -6.79
C ARG A 231 -54.75 26.01 -5.32
N GLN A 232 -53.75 26.72 -4.81
CA GLN A 232 -53.69 27.08 -3.38
C GLN A 232 -54.32 28.45 -3.07
N GLN A 233 -54.76 29.21 -4.09
CA GLN A 233 -55.35 30.55 -3.94
C GLN A 233 -54.44 31.54 -3.16
N ARG A 234 -53.12 31.31 -3.21
CA ARG A 234 -52.07 32.17 -2.66
C ARG A 234 -50.84 32.12 -3.56
N LEU A 235 -50.06 33.19 -3.65
CA LEU A 235 -48.87 33.26 -4.49
C LEU A 235 -47.81 32.24 -4.02
N ILE A 236 -47.46 31.30 -4.89
CA ILE A 236 -46.45 30.26 -4.63
C ILE A 236 -45.24 30.50 -5.53
N SER A 237 -44.05 30.52 -4.93
CA SER A 237 -42.77 30.58 -5.63
C SER A 237 -42.03 29.25 -5.52
N ARG A 238 -41.32 28.87 -6.58
CA ARG A 238 -40.39 27.74 -6.57
C ARG A 238 -39.11 28.17 -5.89
N GLU A 239 -38.77 27.50 -4.79
CA GLU A 239 -37.46 27.63 -4.18
C GLU A 239 -36.50 26.72 -4.94
N TYR A 240 -35.47 27.31 -5.53
CA TYR A 240 -34.39 26.57 -6.19
C TYR A 240 -33.17 26.48 -5.28
N GLN A 241 -32.47 25.35 -5.38
CA GLN A 241 -31.20 25.06 -4.73
C GLN A 241 -30.12 24.94 -5.81
N ASP A 242 -28.87 25.32 -5.48
CA ASP A 242 -27.75 25.11 -6.39
C ASP A 242 -27.57 23.61 -6.67
N GLU A 243 -27.33 23.28 -7.94
CA GLU A 243 -27.01 21.92 -8.40
C GLU A 243 -25.69 21.49 -7.73
N ARG A 244 -25.77 20.47 -6.88
CA ARG A 244 -24.79 20.19 -5.80
C ARG A 244 -23.81 19.05 -6.08
N ASP A 245 -23.66 18.69 -7.34
CA ASP A 245 -22.86 17.54 -7.76
C ASP A 245 -21.63 17.98 -8.55
N GLN A 246 -20.61 18.48 -7.85
CA GLN A 246 -19.35 18.78 -8.52
C GLN A 246 -18.58 17.50 -8.78
N GLU A 247 -17.93 17.43 -9.93
CA GLU A 247 -17.08 16.32 -10.29
C GLU A 247 -15.62 16.72 -10.09
N VAL A 248 -14.90 15.97 -9.26
CA VAL A 248 -13.47 16.10 -9.03
C VAL A 248 -12.78 14.95 -9.76
N LEU A 249 -11.97 15.29 -10.76
CA LEU A 249 -11.19 14.34 -11.54
C LEU A 249 -9.73 14.48 -11.24
N PHE A 250 -9.09 13.40 -10.78
CA PHE A 250 -7.65 13.37 -10.62
C PHE A 250 -6.98 12.86 -11.89
N MET A 251 -6.01 13.60 -12.42
CA MET A 251 -5.02 13.10 -13.35
C MET A 251 -3.78 12.70 -12.57
N LEU A 252 -3.60 11.41 -12.31
CA LEU A 252 -2.50 10.86 -11.52
C LEU A 252 -1.35 10.43 -12.43
N ASP A 253 -0.20 11.09 -12.28
CA ASP A 253 1.01 10.70 -12.99
C ASP A 253 1.55 9.37 -12.44
N THR A 254 1.77 8.40 -13.33
CA THR A 254 2.35 7.10 -13.00
C THR A 254 3.70 6.89 -13.69
N GLY A 255 4.36 7.95 -14.17
CA GLY A 255 5.60 7.86 -14.95
C GLY A 255 6.87 7.79 -14.11
N ARG A 256 8.02 7.77 -14.81
CA ARG A 256 9.38 7.61 -14.26
C ARG A 256 9.71 8.55 -13.11
N ARG A 257 9.24 9.80 -13.20
CA ARG A 257 9.53 10.86 -12.21
C ARG A 257 8.88 10.62 -10.86
N MET A 258 7.78 9.86 -10.84
CA MET A 258 7.03 9.53 -9.62
C MET A 258 7.68 8.39 -8.84
N ARG A 259 8.74 7.78 -9.38
CA ARG A 259 9.59 6.78 -8.70
C ARG A 259 10.55 7.38 -7.69
N ALA A 260 10.74 8.71 -7.69
CA ALA A 260 11.58 9.38 -6.70
C ALA A 260 11.12 8.99 -5.29
N MET A 261 12.06 8.64 -4.42
CA MET A 261 11.79 8.18 -3.06
C MET A 261 12.00 9.32 -2.09
N ASP A 262 11.09 9.47 -1.14
CA ASP A 262 11.26 10.34 0.02
C ASP A 262 11.06 9.49 1.29
N GLY A 263 12.18 9.16 1.95
CA GLY A 263 12.21 8.11 2.98
C GLY A 263 11.87 6.73 2.42
N GLU A 264 10.89 6.06 3.01
CA GLU A 264 10.46 4.70 2.63
C GLU A 264 9.36 4.67 1.54
N ALA A 265 8.80 5.83 1.18
CA ALA A 265 7.68 5.94 0.25
C ALA A 265 8.09 6.68 -1.04
N SER A 266 7.52 6.25 -2.17
CA SER A 266 7.73 6.97 -3.43
C SER A 266 6.85 8.22 -3.51
N HIS A 267 7.23 9.16 -4.36
CA HIS A 267 6.41 10.31 -4.73
C HIS A 267 5.03 9.88 -5.23
N PHE A 268 4.97 8.76 -5.96
CA PHE A 268 3.71 8.14 -6.36
C PHE A 268 2.85 7.75 -5.15
N ASP A 269 3.43 7.15 -4.11
CA ASP A 269 2.71 6.73 -2.92
C ASP A 269 2.15 7.91 -2.13
N HIS A 270 2.95 8.98 -1.98
CA HIS A 270 2.50 10.25 -1.40
C HIS A 270 1.34 10.85 -2.20
N SER A 271 1.44 10.85 -3.53
CA SER A 271 0.40 11.33 -4.44
C SER A 271 -0.88 10.53 -4.34
N LEU A 272 -0.78 9.20 -4.31
CA LEU A 272 -1.92 8.32 -4.18
C LEU A 272 -2.63 8.50 -2.84
N ASN A 273 -1.87 8.65 -1.74
CA ASN A 273 -2.44 8.94 -0.43
C ASN A 273 -3.15 10.30 -0.40
N ALA A 274 -2.55 11.35 -0.98
CA ALA A 274 -3.17 12.67 -1.09
C ALA A 274 -4.46 12.64 -1.92
N LEU A 275 -4.43 11.94 -3.05
CA LEU A 275 -5.60 11.71 -3.91
C LEU A 275 -6.70 11.00 -3.13
N LEU A 276 -6.40 9.87 -2.46
CA LEU A 276 -7.41 9.07 -1.76
C LEU A 276 -8.01 9.81 -0.56
N LEU A 277 -7.20 10.55 0.19
CA LEU A 277 -7.69 11.37 1.29
C LEU A 277 -8.60 12.49 0.79
N THR A 278 -8.18 13.21 -0.26
CA THR A 278 -9.00 14.26 -0.88
C THR A 278 -10.28 13.67 -1.47
N SER A 279 -10.20 12.48 -2.07
CA SER A 279 -11.36 11.74 -2.58
C SER A 279 -12.35 11.39 -1.47
N TYR A 280 -11.86 10.88 -0.33
CA TYR A 280 -12.69 10.56 0.83
C TYR A 280 -13.46 11.78 1.34
N ILE A 281 -12.78 12.93 1.43
CA ILE A 281 -13.39 14.20 1.87
C ILE A 281 -14.38 14.72 0.84
N ALA A 282 -14.03 14.71 -0.45
CA ALA A 282 -14.90 15.16 -1.53
C ALA A 282 -16.19 14.32 -1.63
N LEU A 283 -16.06 12.99 -1.58
CA LEU A 283 -17.21 12.08 -1.53
C LEU A 283 -18.09 12.30 -0.30
N GLY A 284 -17.48 12.63 0.85
CA GLY A 284 -18.20 12.99 2.08
C GLY A 284 -18.93 14.33 1.98
N ALA A 285 -18.40 15.27 1.20
CA ALA A 285 -19.01 16.57 0.91
C ALA A 285 -20.11 16.51 -0.17
N GLY A 286 -20.38 15.34 -0.75
CA GLY A 286 -21.39 15.12 -1.79
C GLY A 286 -20.88 15.19 -3.22
N ASP A 287 -19.58 15.45 -3.43
CA ASP A 287 -19.00 15.52 -4.77
C ASP A 287 -18.76 14.12 -5.34
N SER A 288 -18.66 14.05 -6.68
CA SER A 288 -18.26 12.82 -7.38
C SER A 288 -16.76 12.83 -7.61
N VAL A 289 -16.11 11.67 -7.55
CA VAL A 289 -14.66 11.58 -7.73
C VAL A 289 -14.29 10.54 -8.77
N GLY A 290 -13.49 10.93 -9.76
CA GLY A 290 -12.94 10.03 -10.78
C GLY A 290 -11.43 10.19 -10.91
N VAL A 291 -10.79 9.23 -11.58
CA VAL A 291 -9.32 9.18 -11.70
C VAL A 291 -8.91 8.75 -13.11
N LEU A 292 -7.94 9.45 -13.67
CA LEU A 292 -7.21 9.08 -14.87
C LEU A 292 -5.73 8.93 -14.52
N GLY A 293 -5.24 7.70 -14.44
CA GLY A 293 -3.80 7.44 -14.46
C GLY A 293 -3.24 7.65 -15.87
N PHE A 294 -2.01 8.18 -15.97
CA PHE A 294 -1.31 8.36 -17.25
C PHE A 294 0.20 8.09 -17.12
N ALA A 295 0.93 8.07 -18.25
CA ALA A 295 2.27 7.49 -18.41
C ALA A 295 2.20 5.94 -18.47
N GLY A 296 2.57 5.22 -17.40
CA GLY A 296 2.55 3.75 -17.42
C GLY A 296 1.18 3.10 -17.27
N SER A 297 0.47 3.43 -16.19
CA SER A 297 -0.84 2.85 -15.89
C SER A 297 -1.96 3.77 -16.36
N CYS A 298 -2.41 3.58 -17.61
CA CYS A 298 -3.56 4.28 -18.18
C CYS A 298 -4.91 3.78 -17.62
N ARG A 299 -5.12 3.96 -16.31
CA ARG A 299 -6.32 3.49 -15.61
C ARG A 299 -7.35 4.60 -15.49
N TRP A 300 -8.56 4.33 -15.98
CA TRP A 300 -9.68 5.26 -15.86
C TRP A 300 -10.74 4.71 -14.90
N VAL A 301 -11.04 5.50 -13.89
CA VAL A 301 -12.16 5.30 -12.97
C VAL A 301 -13.14 6.44 -13.20
N LYS A 302 -14.34 6.10 -13.67
CA LYS A 302 -15.42 7.08 -13.87
C LYS A 302 -15.76 7.74 -12.52
N PRO A 303 -16.26 9.00 -12.52
CA PRO A 303 -16.74 9.65 -11.30
C PRO A 303 -17.71 8.76 -10.53
N VAL A 304 -17.33 8.40 -9.29
CA VAL A 304 -18.19 7.69 -8.33
C VAL A 304 -18.72 8.68 -7.29
N LYS A 305 -19.91 8.41 -6.75
CA LYS A 305 -20.55 9.24 -5.74
C LYS A 305 -20.73 8.50 -4.42
N GLY A 306 -20.92 9.28 -3.36
CA GLY A 306 -21.24 8.80 -2.03
C GLY A 306 -20.07 8.15 -1.31
N ARG A 307 -20.21 8.00 0.01
CA ARG A 307 -19.12 7.53 0.88
C ARG A 307 -18.57 6.14 0.50
N LEU A 308 -19.42 5.26 -0.04
CA LEU A 308 -19.01 3.93 -0.52
C LEU A 308 -18.17 3.97 -1.81
N GLY A 309 -18.18 5.07 -2.56
CA GLY A 309 -17.37 5.28 -3.75
C GLY A 309 -15.87 5.15 -3.48
N ILE A 310 -15.41 5.42 -2.25
CA ILE A 310 -14.01 5.25 -1.88
C ILE A 310 -13.52 3.81 -2.05
N ASN A 311 -14.39 2.81 -1.83
CA ASN A 311 -14.05 1.41 -2.02
C ASN A 311 -13.84 1.07 -3.50
N ALA A 312 -14.56 1.73 -4.41
CA ALA A 312 -14.33 1.58 -5.84
C ALA A 312 -12.96 2.15 -6.23
N LEU A 313 -12.64 3.36 -5.76
CA LEU A 313 -11.34 3.99 -5.99
C LEU A 313 -10.19 3.13 -5.42
N LEU A 314 -10.30 2.65 -4.18
CA LEU A 314 -9.30 1.77 -3.57
C LEU A 314 -9.10 0.48 -4.36
N ASN A 315 -10.20 -0.20 -4.73
CA ASN A 315 -10.13 -1.42 -5.53
C ASN A 315 -9.58 -1.20 -6.93
N SER A 316 -9.72 0.01 -7.49
CA SER A 316 -9.15 0.38 -8.77
C SER A 316 -7.72 0.90 -8.68
N LEU A 317 -7.18 1.27 -7.51
CA LEU A 317 -5.86 1.89 -7.41
C LEU A 317 -4.83 1.09 -6.59
N TYR A 318 -5.26 0.04 -5.88
CA TYR A 318 -4.37 -0.71 -4.97
C TYR A 318 -3.14 -1.34 -5.66
N ASP A 319 -3.25 -1.74 -6.93
CA ASP A 319 -2.20 -2.35 -7.75
C ASP A 319 -1.55 -1.38 -8.74
N VAL A 320 -1.91 -0.10 -8.71
CA VAL A 320 -1.27 0.93 -9.54
C VAL A 320 0.07 1.33 -8.92
N HIS A 321 1.10 1.41 -9.77
CA HIS A 321 2.47 1.75 -9.40
C HIS A 321 3.06 2.72 -10.43
N SER A 322 4.11 3.44 -10.05
CA SER A 322 4.93 4.22 -11.00
C SER A 322 5.71 3.29 -11.95
N SER A 323 5.70 3.61 -13.24
CA SER A 323 6.43 2.92 -14.30
C SER A 323 7.77 3.62 -14.61
N THR A 324 8.53 3.07 -15.55
CA THR A 324 9.73 3.69 -16.13
C THR A 324 9.44 4.57 -17.34
N GLU A 325 8.17 4.72 -17.72
CA GLU A 325 7.76 5.44 -18.93
C GLU A 325 7.79 6.95 -18.72
N ALA A 326 7.98 7.69 -19.81
CA ALA A 326 7.88 9.15 -19.77
C ALA A 326 6.40 9.57 -19.64
N SER A 327 6.16 10.68 -18.97
CA SER A 327 4.82 11.20 -18.73
C SER A 327 4.39 12.10 -19.89
N ASP A 328 3.42 11.66 -20.71
CA ASP A 328 2.79 12.52 -21.72
C ASP A 328 1.49 13.13 -21.18
N ILE A 329 1.62 14.32 -20.60
CA ILE A 329 0.49 15.03 -19.99
C ILE A 329 -0.48 15.61 -21.03
N VAL A 330 -0.01 15.91 -22.24
CA VAL A 330 -0.83 16.49 -23.31
C VAL A 330 -1.79 15.42 -23.84
N GLN A 331 -1.28 14.22 -24.10
CA GLN A 331 -2.10 13.06 -24.48
C GLN A 331 -3.11 12.71 -23.37
N ALA A 332 -2.69 12.74 -22.11
CA ALA A 332 -3.57 12.51 -20.98
C ALA A 332 -4.71 13.55 -20.90
N ALA A 333 -4.38 14.84 -21.09
CA ALA A 333 -5.36 15.92 -21.13
C ALA A 333 -6.36 15.75 -22.29
N GLY A 334 -5.88 15.38 -23.48
CA GLY A 334 -6.74 15.07 -24.64
C GLY A 334 -7.69 13.90 -24.35
N THR A 335 -7.19 12.85 -23.73
CA THR A 335 -7.98 11.68 -23.31
C THR A 335 -9.05 12.07 -22.30
N LEU A 336 -8.71 12.93 -21.32
CA LEU A 336 -9.66 13.42 -20.33
C LEU A 336 -10.77 14.24 -21.00
N MET A 337 -10.42 15.17 -21.91
CA MET A 337 -11.39 16.00 -22.63
C MET A 337 -12.39 15.18 -23.46
N GLN A 338 -11.98 14.01 -23.96
CA GLN A 338 -12.86 13.08 -24.69
C GLN A 338 -13.78 12.30 -23.74
N ARG A 339 -13.28 11.87 -22.59
CA ARG A 339 -14.05 11.04 -21.63
C ARG A 339 -14.97 11.88 -20.75
N GLN A 340 -14.54 13.08 -20.38
CA GLN A 340 -15.24 13.96 -19.47
C GLN A 340 -15.86 15.14 -20.21
N GLN A 341 -17.17 15.06 -20.44
CA GLN A 341 -17.92 16.10 -21.14
C GLN A 341 -18.48 17.18 -20.22
N LYS A 342 -18.74 16.87 -18.94
CA LYS A 342 -19.22 17.86 -17.96
C LYS A 342 -18.06 18.63 -17.36
N ARG A 343 -18.29 19.91 -17.04
CA ARG A 343 -17.34 20.73 -16.28
C ARG A 343 -17.03 20.04 -14.95
N ALA A 344 -15.75 20.07 -14.58
CA ALA A 344 -15.20 19.36 -13.43
C ALA A 344 -14.01 20.16 -12.89
N LEU A 345 -13.64 19.91 -11.64
CA LEU A 345 -12.32 20.22 -11.12
C LEU A 345 -11.35 19.14 -11.58
N VAL A 346 -10.40 19.48 -12.42
CA VAL A 346 -9.32 18.57 -12.82
C VAL A 346 -8.09 18.87 -11.96
N VAL A 347 -7.72 17.90 -11.13
CA VAL A 347 -6.54 17.94 -10.27
C VAL A 347 -5.42 17.11 -10.91
N ILE A 348 -4.40 17.78 -11.43
CA ILE A 348 -3.21 17.13 -11.97
C ILE A 348 -2.24 16.88 -10.82
N VAL A 349 -1.91 15.61 -10.54
CA VAL A 349 -0.98 15.23 -9.48
C VAL A 349 0.29 14.67 -10.10
N THR A 350 1.40 15.43 -10.02
CA THR A 350 2.67 15.10 -10.68
C THR A 350 3.87 15.75 -9.98
N ASN A 351 5.09 15.34 -10.33
CA ASN A 351 6.33 16.03 -9.96
C ASN A 351 6.81 16.90 -11.14
N LEU A 352 6.64 18.21 -11.05
CA LEU A 352 7.08 19.16 -12.08
C LEU A 352 8.60 19.15 -12.18
N ARG A 353 9.11 18.99 -13.39
CA ARG A 353 10.51 19.18 -13.76
C ARG A 353 10.58 20.12 -14.97
N ASP A 354 11.74 20.74 -15.19
CA ASP A 354 11.88 21.82 -16.18
C ASP A 354 11.63 21.36 -17.62
N ASP A 355 11.89 20.08 -17.91
CA ASP A 355 11.77 19.47 -19.23
C ASP A 355 10.34 19.48 -19.80
N ASP A 356 9.30 19.58 -18.97
CA ASP A 356 7.91 19.48 -19.41
C ASP A 356 7.11 20.77 -19.24
N SER A 357 7.78 21.89 -18.98
CA SER A 357 7.09 23.17 -18.78
C SER A 357 6.14 23.47 -19.95
N ASN A 358 6.61 23.38 -21.20
CA ASN A 358 5.78 23.61 -22.40
C ASN A 358 4.58 22.65 -22.53
N ASP A 359 4.80 21.36 -22.26
CA ASP A 359 3.76 20.33 -22.38
C ASP A 359 2.67 20.51 -21.32
N LEU A 360 3.07 20.84 -20.09
CA LEU A 360 2.14 21.20 -19.03
C LEU A 360 1.34 22.45 -19.41
N GLN A 361 1.98 23.48 -19.96
CA GLN A 361 1.27 24.69 -20.42
C GLN A 361 0.22 24.36 -21.48
N LEU A 362 0.54 23.49 -22.45
CA LEU A 362 -0.38 23.06 -23.49
C LEU A 362 -1.55 22.25 -22.92
N ALA A 363 -1.26 21.29 -22.04
CA ALA A 363 -2.26 20.47 -21.37
C ALA A 363 -3.22 21.32 -20.52
N VAL A 364 -2.69 22.25 -19.73
CA VAL A 364 -3.47 23.20 -18.93
C VAL A 364 -4.37 24.05 -19.83
N LYS A 365 -3.83 24.64 -20.91
CA LYS A 365 -4.63 25.43 -21.85
C LYS A 365 -5.75 24.62 -22.48
N LEU A 366 -5.52 23.34 -22.76
CA LEU A 366 -6.53 22.44 -23.30
C LEU A 366 -7.64 22.15 -22.28
N LEU A 367 -7.27 21.80 -21.05
CA LEU A 367 -8.21 21.47 -19.96
C LEU A 367 -9.02 22.69 -19.51
N ALA A 368 -8.38 23.86 -19.41
CA ALA A 368 -8.99 25.11 -18.98
C ALA A 368 -10.10 25.63 -19.91
N ARG A 369 -10.22 25.10 -21.13
CA ARG A 369 -11.35 25.39 -22.04
C ARG A 369 -12.70 24.94 -21.46
N ARG A 370 -12.70 23.96 -20.56
CA ARG A 370 -13.92 23.36 -19.98
C ARG A 370 -13.87 23.20 -18.47
N HIS A 371 -12.70 22.88 -17.93
CA HIS A 371 -12.52 22.47 -16.53
C HIS A 371 -11.86 23.57 -15.71
N LEU A 372 -12.13 23.59 -14.41
CA LEU A 372 -11.28 24.30 -13.47
C LEU A 372 -10.05 23.42 -13.23
N VAL A 373 -8.85 23.97 -13.42
CA VAL A 373 -7.61 23.18 -13.32
C VAL A 373 -6.88 23.52 -12.03
N MET A 374 -6.51 22.48 -11.30
CA MET A 374 -5.60 22.53 -10.17
C MET A 374 -4.37 21.68 -10.48
N LEU A 375 -3.18 22.21 -10.23
CA LEU A 375 -1.93 21.46 -10.24
C LEU A 375 -1.52 21.17 -8.80
N ALA A 376 -1.39 19.89 -8.45
CA ALA A 376 -0.83 19.41 -7.19
C ALA A 376 0.57 18.85 -7.45
N CYS A 377 1.57 19.62 -7.05
CA CYS A 377 2.96 19.35 -7.37
C CYS A 377 3.76 18.95 -6.14
N LEU A 378 4.54 17.87 -6.27
CA LEU A 378 5.47 17.43 -5.23
C LEU A 378 6.76 18.22 -5.32
N ARG A 379 7.16 18.86 -4.22
CA ARG A 379 8.44 19.54 -4.08
C ARG A 379 9.43 18.64 -3.37
N GLU A 380 10.49 18.22 -4.05
CA GLU A 380 11.53 17.36 -3.46
C GLU A 380 12.13 18.02 -2.20
N SER A 381 12.06 17.34 -1.05
CA SER A 381 12.50 17.87 0.25
C SER A 381 14.00 18.18 0.29
N TYR A 382 14.81 17.49 -0.53
CA TYR A 382 16.22 17.79 -0.73
C TYR A 382 16.46 19.23 -1.23
N LEU A 383 15.51 19.84 -1.93
CA LEU A 383 15.64 21.22 -2.43
C LEU A 383 15.64 22.27 -1.31
N ASP A 384 15.13 21.92 -0.12
CA ASP A 384 15.01 22.84 1.02
C ASP A 384 16.22 22.80 1.98
N ARG A 385 17.23 21.94 1.75
CA ARG A 385 18.46 21.86 2.60
C ARG A 385 19.36 23.09 2.51
N GLU A 386 19.67 23.73 3.62
CA GLU A 386 20.58 24.88 3.64
C GLU A 386 22.04 24.49 3.34
N LEU A 387 22.83 25.47 2.86
CA LEU A 387 24.27 25.30 2.66
C LEU A 387 24.96 25.24 4.02
N SER A 388 25.84 24.26 4.25
CA SER A 388 26.62 24.23 5.48
C SER A 388 27.64 25.38 5.52
N THR A 389 27.96 25.87 6.72
CA THR A 389 28.93 26.97 6.93
C THR A 389 30.36 26.59 6.55
N GLN A 390 30.66 25.29 6.37
CA GLN A 390 31.94 24.75 5.92
C GLN A 390 31.80 23.94 4.62
N ALA A 391 30.99 24.45 3.69
CA ALA A 391 30.73 23.75 2.44
C ALA A 391 31.97 23.71 1.52
N GLY A 392 32.33 22.51 1.08
CA GLY A 392 33.33 22.32 0.03
C GLY A 392 32.80 22.68 -1.37
N ARG A 393 33.67 22.77 -2.38
CA ARG A 393 33.32 23.16 -3.77
C ARG A 393 32.11 22.40 -4.33
N GLN A 394 32.03 21.09 -4.10
CA GLN A 394 30.95 20.26 -4.63
C GLN A 394 29.61 20.52 -3.95
N GLU A 395 29.62 20.83 -2.65
CA GLU A 395 28.43 21.20 -1.91
C GLU A 395 27.92 22.59 -2.34
N THR A 396 28.83 23.52 -2.60
CA THR A 396 28.51 24.83 -3.19
C THR A 396 27.86 24.68 -4.58
N LEU A 397 28.43 23.85 -5.46
CA LEU A 397 27.86 23.59 -6.79
C LEU A 397 26.46 22.97 -6.69
N ASN A 398 26.28 21.99 -5.80
CA ASN A 398 24.97 21.38 -5.55
C ASN A 398 23.96 22.41 -5.04
N TYR A 399 24.36 23.31 -4.13
CA TYR A 399 23.52 24.39 -3.65
C TYR A 399 23.10 25.34 -4.77
N CYS A 400 24.04 25.80 -5.62
CA CYS A 400 23.73 26.65 -6.76
C CYS A 400 22.77 25.98 -7.74
N ALA A 401 22.96 24.69 -8.04
CA ALA A 401 22.06 23.93 -8.90
C ALA A 401 20.64 23.85 -8.32
N ARG A 402 20.51 23.64 -7.01
CA ARG A 402 19.22 23.59 -6.31
C ARG A 402 18.53 24.95 -6.26
N ALA A 403 19.29 26.03 -6.06
CA ALA A 403 18.77 27.39 -6.09
C ALA A 403 18.21 27.74 -7.48
N LEU A 404 18.96 27.41 -8.55
CA LEU A 404 18.51 27.60 -9.93
C LEU A 404 17.23 26.79 -10.23
N TYR A 405 17.20 25.51 -9.84
CA TYR A 405 16.03 24.66 -10.03
C TYR A 405 14.80 25.19 -9.28
N ARG A 406 14.98 25.70 -8.06
CA ARG A 406 13.91 26.33 -7.28
C ARG A 406 13.36 27.57 -7.99
N GLU A 407 14.24 28.43 -8.49
CA GLU A 407 13.85 29.63 -9.24
C GLU A 407 13.04 29.27 -10.49
N GLN A 408 13.50 28.31 -11.29
CA GLN A 408 12.80 27.84 -12.49
C GLN A 408 11.41 27.29 -12.17
N ARG A 409 11.31 26.49 -11.11
CA ARG A 409 10.04 25.97 -10.62
C ARG A 409 9.07 27.08 -10.19
N GLU A 410 9.56 28.07 -9.43
CA GLU A 410 8.76 29.21 -8.99
C GLU A 410 8.23 30.01 -10.19
N GLN A 411 9.04 30.21 -11.24
CA GLN A 411 8.60 30.87 -12.47
C GLN A 411 7.45 30.12 -13.17
N VAL A 412 7.53 28.78 -13.25
CA VAL A 412 6.46 27.96 -13.83
C VAL A 412 5.18 28.04 -13.01
N ILE A 413 5.28 27.97 -11.67
CA ILE A 413 4.13 28.10 -10.77
C ILE A 413 3.47 29.48 -10.91
N GLN A 414 4.25 30.55 -10.93
CA GLN A 414 3.72 31.90 -11.12
C GLN A 414 3.05 32.06 -12.49
N TRP A 415 3.64 31.48 -13.55
CA TRP A 415 3.03 31.47 -14.88
C TRP A 415 1.66 30.77 -14.85
N LEU A 416 1.57 29.61 -14.22
CA LEU A 416 0.32 28.85 -14.09
C LEU A 416 -0.76 29.64 -13.34
N GLN A 417 -0.37 30.30 -12.24
CA GLN A 417 -1.28 31.16 -11.48
C GLN A 417 -1.80 32.34 -12.31
N ARG A 418 -0.95 32.96 -13.15
CA ARG A 418 -1.39 34.01 -14.10
C ARG A 418 -2.39 33.51 -15.14
N GLN A 419 -2.39 32.22 -15.45
CA GLN A 419 -3.39 31.57 -16.32
C GLN A 419 -4.66 31.13 -15.55
N GLY A 420 -4.77 31.47 -14.26
CA GLY A 420 -5.92 31.09 -13.43
C GLY A 420 -5.89 29.66 -12.90
N VAL A 421 -4.77 28.94 -13.05
CA VAL A 421 -4.59 27.60 -12.47
C VAL A 421 -4.33 27.71 -10.98
N ILE A 422 -5.00 26.88 -10.18
CA ILE A 422 -4.68 26.75 -8.75
C ILE A 422 -3.46 25.84 -8.62
N ALA A 423 -2.37 26.36 -8.07
CA ALA A 423 -1.15 25.58 -7.86
C ALA A 423 -0.97 25.26 -6.37
N VAL A 424 -0.80 23.97 -6.07
CA VAL A 424 -0.45 23.44 -4.75
C VAL A 424 0.96 22.89 -4.85
N ASP A 425 1.92 23.54 -4.19
CA ASP A 425 3.32 23.12 -4.16
C ASP A 425 3.70 22.77 -2.73
N ALA A 426 3.94 21.48 -2.46
CA ALA A 426 4.17 20.98 -1.11
C ALA A 426 5.16 19.81 -1.12
N PRO A 427 5.92 19.60 -0.03
CA PRO A 427 6.75 18.41 0.11
C PRO A 427 5.88 17.14 0.14
N PRO A 428 6.40 15.96 -0.28
CA PRO A 428 5.61 14.73 -0.44
C PRO A 428 4.81 14.35 0.81
N GLN A 429 5.40 14.52 2.00
CA GLN A 429 4.76 14.22 3.27
C GLN A 429 3.58 15.14 3.59
N GLN A 430 3.54 16.37 3.06
CA GLN A 430 2.49 17.36 3.36
C GLN A 430 1.48 17.53 2.23
N LEU A 431 1.72 16.95 1.05
CA LEU A 431 0.86 17.07 -0.12
C LEU A 431 -0.62 16.74 0.20
N HIS A 432 -0.85 15.71 1.02
CA HIS A 432 -2.20 15.29 1.39
C HIS A 432 -2.96 16.37 2.18
N VAL A 433 -2.28 17.11 3.06
CA VAL A 433 -2.88 18.23 3.81
C VAL A 433 -3.15 19.39 2.86
N ALA A 434 -2.12 19.81 2.12
CA ALA A 434 -2.20 20.96 1.22
C ALA A 434 -3.29 20.80 0.15
N LEU A 435 -3.44 19.60 -0.40
CA LEU A 435 -4.43 19.30 -1.43
C LEU A 435 -5.86 19.35 -0.87
N VAL A 436 -6.08 18.77 0.30
CA VAL A 436 -7.38 18.81 1.00
C VAL A 436 -7.76 20.25 1.34
N GLU A 437 -6.83 21.04 1.88
CA GLU A 437 -7.09 22.43 2.22
C GLU A 437 -7.50 23.25 1.01
N GLN A 438 -6.78 23.09 -0.10
CA GLN A 438 -7.08 23.79 -1.35
C GLN A 438 -8.43 23.37 -1.94
N TYR A 439 -8.77 22.09 -1.90
CA TYR A 439 -10.11 21.62 -2.27
C TYR A 439 -11.20 22.28 -1.41
N LEU A 440 -11.04 22.29 -0.08
CA LEU A 440 -12.02 22.89 0.83
C LEU A 440 -12.15 24.41 0.63
N LEU A 441 -11.05 25.11 0.35
CA LEU A 441 -11.05 26.54 0.03
C LEU A 441 -11.85 26.82 -1.25
N LEU A 442 -11.63 26.03 -2.30
CA LEU A 442 -12.39 26.15 -3.54
C LEU A 442 -13.89 25.90 -3.31
N LYS A 443 -14.21 24.86 -2.53
CA LYS A 443 -15.60 24.53 -2.17
C LYS A 443 -16.27 25.66 -1.39
N ARG A 444 -15.58 26.26 -0.41
CA ARG A 444 -16.10 27.42 0.36
C ARG A 444 -16.27 28.67 -0.50
N SER A 445 -15.37 28.90 -1.45
CA SER A 445 -15.45 30.07 -2.33
C SER A 445 -16.62 30.03 -3.30
N GLY A 446 -17.19 28.85 -3.58
CA GLY A 446 -18.21 28.64 -4.61
C GLY A 446 -17.64 28.64 -6.04
N LYS A 447 -16.32 28.47 -6.18
CA LYS A 447 -15.68 28.21 -7.48
C LYS A 447 -15.91 26.78 -7.97
N LEU A 448 -16.24 25.88 -7.05
CA LEU A 448 -16.75 24.54 -7.28
C LEU A 448 -18.26 24.56 -7.21
#